data_AF-A0A9D5DMU4-F1
#
_entry.id   AF-A0A9D5DMU4-F1
#
_cell.length_a   1.000
_cell.length_b   1.000
_cell.length_c   1.000
_cell.angle_alpha   90.00
_cell.angle_beta   90.00
_cell.angle_gamma   90.00
#
_symmetry.space_group_name_H-M   'P 1'
#
loop_
_entity.id
_entity.type
_entity.pdbx_description
1 polymer ?
#
loop_
_entity_poly.entity_id
_entity_poly.type
_entity_poly.pdbx_seq_one_letter_code
_entity_poly.pdbx_strand_id
1 'polypeptide(L)'
;MHDEYDNKRVKEIDEEICALLHKRKVMTNNNPGCPSMDQMEEWAQTYQLEKEMIASIFHVAANEEEYRPIIQPKGYVNTIPQSLLHEEDDILYSIPALQTYQNATVLLLQMVCRPEKVNFHERTRVFTINVKGSKPYRAQMTEGSGGDAMQGYRFVVSPAIQEEVTIVVEEKEWSKKTPLTTFEWIVKA
;
A
#
# COMPACT_ATOMS: atom_id res chain seq x y z
N MET A 1 6.87 20.48 -19.66
CA MET A 1 8.07 21.23 -20.10
C MET A 1 9.17 20.19 -20.20
N HIS A 2 9.42 19.69 -21.42
CA HIS A 2 10.59 18.84 -21.66
C HIS A 2 11.72 19.81 -21.93
N ASP A 3 12.43 20.21 -20.87
CA ASP A 3 13.75 20.81 -21.06
C ASP A 3 14.63 19.75 -21.74
N GLU A 4 15.49 20.18 -22.66
CA GLU A 4 16.36 19.33 -23.48
C GLU A 4 17.21 18.40 -22.60
N TYR A 5 16.67 17.22 -22.32
CA TYR A 5 17.35 16.06 -21.75
C TYR A 5 18.21 15.44 -22.88
N ASP A 6 19.19 16.20 -23.37
CA ASP A 6 19.99 15.82 -24.55
C ASP A 6 21.49 15.74 -24.21
N ASN A 7 21.80 15.30 -22.98
CA ASN A 7 23.16 14.99 -22.57
C ASN A 7 23.36 13.47 -22.51
N LYS A 8 24.02 12.92 -23.53
CA LYS A 8 24.33 11.48 -23.61
C LYS A 8 25.04 10.91 -22.38
N ARG A 9 25.87 11.72 -21.70
CA ARG A 9 26.56 11.29 -20.46
C ARG A 9 25.59 11.12 -19.29
N VAL A 10 24.56 11.96 -19.22
CA VAL A 10 23.52 11.85 -18.18
C VAL A 10 22.66 10.60 -18.44
N LYS A 11 22.36 10.29 -19.71
CA LYS A 11 21.66 9.05 -20.07
C LYS A 11 22.41 7.79 -19.61
N GLU A 12 23.73 7.74 -19.81
CA GLU A 12 24.55 6.61 -19.37
C GLU A 12 24.51 6.44 -17.84
N ILE A 13 24.60 7.55 -17.09
CA ILE A 13 24.47 7.53 -15.63
C ILE A 13 23.08 7.05 -15.19
N ASP A 14 22.02 7.53 -15.84
CA ASP A 14 20.65 7.15 -15.49
C ASP A 14 20.38 5.66 -15.77
N GLU A 15 20.95 5.11 -16.85
CA GLU A 15 20.94 3.66 -17.11
C GLU A 15 21.70 2.87 -16.03
N GLU A 16 22.86 3.37 -15.58
CA GLU A 16 23.60 2.77 -14.46
C GLU A 16 22.80 2.81 -13.15
N ILE A 17 22.10 3.91 -12.86
CA ILE A 17 21.21 4.02 -11.70
C ILE A 17 20.12 2.94 -11.77
N CYS A 18 19.46 2.78 -12.92
CA CYS A 18 18.47 1.71 -13.10
C CYS A 18 19.06 0.31 -12.89
N ALA A 19 20.26 0.05 -13.42
CA ALA A 19 20.95 -1.24 -13.25
C ALA A 19 21.31 -1.50 -11.78
N LEU A 20 21.76 -0.48 -11.05
CA LEU A 20 22.08 -0.57 -9.62
C LEU A 20 20.84 -0.80 -8.75
N LEU A 21 19.73 -0.12 -9.05
CA LEU A 21 18.44 -0.36 -8.39
C LEU A 21 17.97 -1.81 -8.59
N HIS A 22 18.04 -2.31 -9.83
CA HIS A 22 17.71 -3.71 -10.13
C HIS A 22 18.62 -4.69 -9.36
N LYS A 23 19.94 -4.47 -9.38
CA LYS A 23 20.90 -5.29 -8.64
C LYS A 23 20.60 -5.30 -7.13
N ARG A 24 20.30 -4.14 -6.55
CA ARG A 24 19.91 -4.00 -5.14
C ARG A 24 18.67 -4.81 -4.81
N LYS A 25 17.63 -4.75 -5.67
CA LYS A 25 16.38 -5.51 -5.51
C LYS A 25 16.63 -7.03 -5.52
N VAL A 26 17.42 -7.51 -6.47
CA VAL A 26 17.75 -8.95 -6.59
C VAL A 26 18.56 -9.43 -5.38
N MET A 27 19.60 -8.67 -4.98
CA MET A 27 20.48 -9.01 -3.85
C MET A 27 19.75 -9.10 -2.50
N THR A 28 18.62 -8.42 -2.38
CA THR A 28 17.84 -8.33 -1.13
C THR A 28 16.54 -9.13 -1.19
N ASN A 29 16.39 -9.99 -2.21
CA ASN A 29 15.20 -10.82 -2.41
C ASN A 29 13.89 -9.99 -2.41
N ASN A 30 13.87 -8.89 -3.18
CA ASN A 30 12.76 -7.93 -3.26
C ASN A 30 12.43 -7.19 -1.95
N ASN A 31 13.33 -7.22 -0.95
CA ASN A 31 13.18 -6.46 0.29
C ASN A 31 14.39 -5.56 0.53
N PRO A 32 14.57 -4.50 -0.27
CA PRO A 32 15.83 -3.77 -0.28
C PRO A 32 16.01 -2.87 0.94
N GLY A 33 14.95 -2.56 1.68
CA GLY A 33 15.00 -1.78 2.92
C GLY A 33 15.65 -0.40 2.75
N CYS A 34 16.07 0.21 3.85
CA CYS A 34 16.83 1.46 3.86
C CYS A 34 18.19 1.29 4.55
N PRO A 35 19.25 1.97 4.06
CA PRO A 35 20.51 2.12 4.79
C PRO A 35 20.32 2.76 6.18
N SER A 36 21.33 2.67 7.04
CA SER A 36 21.29 3.36 8.34
C SER A 36 21.48 4.87 8.18
N MET A 37 21.04 5.64 9.19
CA MET A 37 21.25 7.10 9.21
C MET A 37 22.73 7.46 9.16
N ASP A 38 23.59 6.71 9.85
CA ASP A 38 25.04 6.94 9.87
C ASP A 38 25.66 6.72 8.49
N GLN A 39 25.24 5.67 7.77
CA GLN A 39 25.70 5.41 6.40
C GLN A 39 25.27 6.53 5.44
N MET A 40 24.03 7.01 5.58
CA MET A 40 23.54 8.11 4.73
C MET A 40 24.28 9.42 4.99
N GLU A 41 24.61 9.72 6.25
CA GLU A 41 25.41 10.90 6.63
C GLU A 41 26.84 10.82 6.06
N GLU A 42 27.48 9.66 6.15
CA GLU A 42 28.81 9.42 5.55
C GLU A 42 28.79 9.63 4.03
N TRP A 43 27.79 9.08 3.34
CA TRP A 43 27.68 9.23 1.88
C TRP A 43 27.31 10.65 1.46
N ALA A 44 26.46 11.34 2.22
CA ALA A 44 26.14 12.75 1.99
C ALA A 44 27.41 13.61 1.97
N GLN A 45 28.28 13.43 2.97
CA GLN A 45 29.55 14.15 3.06
C GLN A 45 30.53 13.75 1.94
N THR A 46 30.64 12.44 1.67
CA THR A 46 31.59 11.89 0.67
C THR A 46 31.26 12.38 -0.74
N TYR A 47 29.98 12.34 -1.11
CA TYR A 47 29.53 12.68 -2.47
C TYR A 47 29.04 14.13 -2.60
N GLN A 48 29.09 14.92 -1.53
CA GLN A 48 28.60 16.30 -1.46
C GLN A 48 27.11 16.40 -1.87
N LEU A 49 26.29 15.53 -1.29
CA LEU A 49 24.85 15.44 -1.51
C LEU A 49 24.08 15.76 -0.22
N GLU A 50 22.84 16.19 -0.36
CA GLU A 50 21.95 16.39 0.78
C GLU A 50 21.49 15.04 1.35
N LYS A 51 21.59 14.87 2.67
CA LYS A 51 21.19 13.61 3.34
C LYS A 51 19.73 13.29 3.09
N GLU A 52 18.85 14.27 3.16
CA GLU A 52 17.41 14.11 3.00
C GLU A 52 17.06 13.65 1.57
N MET A 53 17.85 14.06 0.58
CA MET A 53 17.75 13.56 -0.79
C MET A 53 18.12 12.08 -0.86
N ILE A 54 19.25 11.69 -0.26
CA ILE A 54 19.69 10.28 -0.19
C ILE A 54 18.62 9.42 0.50
N ALA A 55 18.11 9.88 1.65
CA ALA A 55 17.06 9.20 2.40
C ALA A 55 15.79 9.01 1.56
N SER A 56 15.39 10.04 0.81
CA SER A 56 14.23 9.99 -0.09
C SER A 56 14.41 8.97 -1.21
N ILE A 57 15.58 8.95 -1.87
CA ILE A 57 15.88 7.99 -2.94
C ILE A 57 15.79 6.55 -2.42
N PHE A 58 16.42 6.26 -1.28
CA PHE A 58 16.37 4.91 -0.71
C PHE A 58 14.99 4.53 -0.21
N HIS A 59 14.21 5.48 0.32
CA HIS A 59 12.83 5.24 0.71
C HIS A 59 11.95 4.90 -0.50
N VAL A 60 12.09 5.64 -1.61
CA VAL A 60 11.38 5.34 -2.87
C VAL A 60 11.81 3.98 -3.41
N ALA A 61 13.11 3.69 -3.44
CA ALA A 61 13.63 2.41 -3.90
C ALA A 61 13.17 1.23 -3.01
N ALA A 62 12.92 1.48 -1.72
CA ALA A 62 12.39 0.48 -0.80
C ALA A 62 10.92 0.14 -1.06
N ASN A 63 10.16 1.08 -1.62
CA ASN A 63 8.72 1.00 -1.81
C ASN A 63 8.32 1.02 -3.31
N GLU A 64 9.17 0.48 -4.19
CA GLU A 64 8.91 0.40 -5.64
C GLU A 64 7.52 -0.18 -5.98
N GLU A 65 7.06 -1.15 -5.18
CA GLU A 65 5.76 -1.80 -5.35
C GLU A 65 4.56 -0.82 -5.29
N GLU A 66 4.69 0.30 -4.57
CA GLU A 66 3.67 1.35 -4.49
C GLU A 66 3.50 2.10 -5.83
N TYR A 67 4.53 2.09 -6.68
CA TYR A 67 4.53 2.75 -7.99
C TYR A 67 3.94 1.88 -9.11
N ARG A 68 3.53 0.63 -8.80
CA ARG A 68 2.88 -0.22 -9.80
C ARG A 68 1.55 0.42 -10.24
N PRO A 69 1.24 0.42 -11.56
CA PRO A 69 -0.03 0.95 -12.05
C PRO A 69 -1.21 0.36 -11.31
N ILE A 70 -2.11 1.24 -10.86
CA ILE A 70 -3.38 0.86 -10.24
C ILE A 70 -4.23 0.14 -11.28
N ILE A 71 -4.69 -1.07 -10.95
CA ILE A 71 -5.62 -1.80 -11.80
C ILE A 71 -6.95 -1.05 -11.83
N GLN A 72 -7.36 -0.62 -13.01
CA GLN A 72 -8.69 -0.04 -13.23
C GLN A 72 -9.71 -1.19 -13.39
N PRO A 73 -10.71 -1.32 -12.51
CA PRO A 73 -11.74 -2.34 -12.64
C PRO A 73 -12.56 -2.12 -13.93
N LYS A 74 -12.77 -3.19 -14.69
CA LYS A 74 -13.46 -3.17 -16.00
C LYS A 74 -14.40 -4.35 -16.14
N GLY A 75 -15.56 -4.11 -16.77
CA GLY A 75 -16.59 -5.12 -16.96
C GLY A 75 -17.20 -5.54 -15.63
N TYR A 76 -17.99 -4.66 -15.02
CA TYR A 76 -18.74 -4.97 -13.80
C TYR A 76 -19.57 -6.25 -14.01
N VAL A 77 -19.52 -7.16 -13.04
CA VAL A 77 -20.24 -8.45 -13.09
C VAL A 77 -21.40 -8.42 -12.10
N ASN A 78 -21.12 -8.28 -10.81
CA ASN A 78 -22.14 -8.17 -9.77
C ASN A 78 -21.59 -7.51 -8.48
N THR A 79 -22.49 -7.29 -7.52
CA THR A 79 -22.14 -6.94 -6.13
C THR A 79 -22.64 -8.06 -5.24
N ILE A 80 -21.74 -8.64 -4.45
CA ILE A 80 -22.02 -9.73 -3.53
C ILE A 80 -22.10 -9.12 -2.13
N PRO A 81 -23.31 -9.05 -1.52
CA PRO A 81 -23.45 -8.57 -0.16
C PRO A 81 -22.63 -9.43 0.79
N GLN A 82 -21.90 -8.78 1.69
CA GLN A 82 -21.17 -9.42 2.76
C GLN A 82 -21.57 -8.76 4.09
N SER A 83 -21.46 -9.51 5.19
CA SER A 83 -21.65 -8.94 6.52
C SER A 83 -20.42 -9.20 7.36
N LEU A 84 -19.26 -8.80 6.83
CA LEU A 84 -18.00 -8.95 7.55
C LEU A 84 -17.90 -7.80 8.54
N LEU A 85 -17.88 -8.15 9.82
CA LEU A 85 -17.77 -7.21 10.93
C LEU A 85 -16.63 -7.66 11.83
N HIS A 86 -15.88 -6.70 12.35
CA HIS A 86 -14.90 -6.88 13.42
C HIS A 86 -14.99 -5.67 14.33
N GLU A 87 -15.04 -5.87 15.63
CA GLU A 87 -15.12 -4.78 16.60
C GLU A 87 -13.94 -4.87 17.57
N GLU A 88 -13.20 -3.79 17.70
CA GLU A 88 -12.05 -3.70 18.60
C GLU A 88 -11.82 -2.25 19.01
N ASP A 89 -11.49 -2.00 20.27
CA ASP A 89 -11.22 -0.67 20.83
C ASP A 89 -12.30 0.39 20.49
N ASP A 90 -13.59 0.03 20.64
CA ASP A 90 -14.74 0.89 20.31
C ASP A 90 -14.81 1.32 18.82
N ILE A 91 -14.10 0.62 17.93
CA ILE A 91 -14.13 0.80 16.49
C ILE A 91 -14.75 -0.43 15.83
N LEU A 92 -15.80 -0.21 15.04
CA LEU A 92 -16.41 -1.23 14.18
C LEU A 92 -15.80 -1.15 12.78
N TYR A 93 -15.11 -2.20 12.38
CA TYR A 93 -14.61 -2.43 11.03
C TYR A 93 -15.63 -3.26 10.25
N SER A 94 -15.85 -2.93 8.98
CA SER A 94 -16.77 -3.69 8.14
C SER A 94 -16.42 -3.70 6.66
N ILE A 95 -16.79 -4.80 6.00
CA ILE A 95 -16.88 -4.88 4.54
C ILE A 95 -18.31 -5.34 4.20
N PRO A 96 -19.19 -4.43 3.75
CA PRO A 96 -20.61 -4.72 3.55
C PRO A 96 -20.89 -5.42 2.21
N ALA A 97 -19.96 -5.36 1.25
CA ALA A 97 -20.09 -6.02 -0.04
C ALA A 97 -18.76 -6.12 -0.77
N LEU A 98 -18.69 -7.07 -1.70
CA LEU A 98 -17.65 -7.18 -2.72
C LEU A 98 -18.25 -6.78 -4.07
N GLN A 99 -17.63 -5.86 -4.79
CA GLN A 99 -18.00 -5.61 -6.19
C GLN A 99 -17.05 -6.41 -7.08
N THR A 100 -17.59 -7.28 -7.92
CA THR A 100 -16.79 -8.10 -8.83
C THR A 100 -16.78 -7.49 -10.23
N TYR A 101 -15.61 -7.50 -10.84
CA TYR A 101 -15.36 -7.10 -12.22
C TYR A 101 -14.63 -8.25 -12.92
N GLN A 102 -14.62 -8.26 -14.24
CA GLN A 102 -13.94 -9.30 -15.01
C GLN A 102 -12.44 -9.42 -14.66
N ASN A 103 -11.78 -8.30 -14.36
CA ASN A 103 -10.34 -8.23 -14.09
C ASN A 103 -9.96 -7.97 -12.63
N ALA A 104 -10.91 -7.64 -11.75
CA ALA A 104 -10.63 -7.26 -10.37
C ALA A 104 -11.83 -7.45 -9.43
N THR A 105 -11.57 -7.45 -8.12
CA THR A 105 -12.60 -7.33 -7.09
C THR A 105 -12.37 -6.05 -6.30
N VAL A 106 -13.41 -5.27 -6.04
CA VAL A 106 -13.35 -4.05 -5.25
C VAL A 106 -13.95 -4.30 -3.87
N LEU A 107 -13.19 -3.89 -2.85
CA LEU A 107 -13.56 -3.94 -1.45
C LEU A 107 -13.76 -2.52 -0.94
N LEU A 108 -14.77 -2.32 -0.10
CA LEU A 108 -14.94 -1.09 0.67
C LEU A 108 -14.79 -1.44 2.16
N LEU A 109 -13.64 -1.10 2.74
CA LEU A 109 -13.42 -1.18 4.17
C LEU A 109 -14.01 0.07 4.82
N GLN A 110 -14.93 -0.11 5.77
CA GLN A 110 -15.53 0.97 6.53
C GLN A 110 -15.14 0.84 7.99
N MET A 111 -14.94 1.98 8.64
CA MET A 111 -14.69 2.09 10.06
C MET A 111 -15.69 3.05 10.65
N VAL A 112 -16.30 2.67 11.76
CA VAL A 112 -17.24 3.52 12.50
C VAL A 112 -16.82 3.50 13.97
N CYS A 113 -16.70 4.68 14.57
CA CYS A 113 -16.46 4.82 16.00
C CYS A 113 -17.40 5.85 16.61
N ARG A 114 -17.37 5.96 17.93
CA ARG A 114 -17.95 7.10 18.64
C ARG A 114 -16.91 8.22 18.69
N PRO A 115 -17.18 9.40 18.10
CA PRO A 115 -16.18 10.47 17.98
C PRO A 115 -15.73 11.00 19.35
N GLU A 116 -16.52 10.84 20.42
CA GLU A 116 -16.11 11.25 21.78
C GLU A 116 -15.04 10.34 22.39
N LYS A 117 -14.83 9.14 21.84
CA LYS A 117 -13.88 8.15 22.33
C LYS A 117 -12.66 7.98 21.42
N VAL A 118 -12.88 8.05 20.11
CA VAL A 118 -11.84 7.83 19.10
C VAL A 118 -11.98 8.93 18.06
N ASN A 119 -10.97 9.79 17.97
CA ASN A 119 -10.86 10.75 16.88
C ASN A 119 -9.95 10.17 15.78
N PHE A 120 -10.51 9.87 14.62
CA PHE A 120 -9.72 9.34 13.51
C PHE A 120 -8.72 10.35 12.91
N HIS A 121 -8.82 11.64 13.18
CA HIS A 121 -7.87 12.65 12.71
C HIS A 121 -6.59 12.74 13.56
N GLU A 122 -6.62 12.25 14.81
CA GLU A 122 -5.44 12.30 15.69
C GLU A 122 -4.35 11.30 15.27
N ARG A 123 -4.70 10.29 14.46
CA ARG A 123 -3.77 9.26 14.03
C ARG A 123 -3.90 9.04 12.53
N THR A 124 -2.81 9.20 11.79
CA THR A 124 -2.74 8.78 10.39
C THR A 124 -2.73 7.24 10.35
N ARG A 125 -3.91 6.66 10.19
CA ARG A 125 -4.12 5.21 10.07
C ARG A 125 -3.88 4.77 8.63
N VAL A 126 -3.19 3.64 8.48
CA VAL A 126 -2.82 3.03 7.21
C VAL A 126 -3.35 1.61 7.21
N PHE A 127 -4.03 1.24 6.13
CA PHE A 127 -4.62 -0.07 5.97
C PHE A 127 -3.93 -0.83 4.86
N THR A 128 -3.55 -2.07 5.16
CA THR A 128 -3.09 -3.04 4.16
C THR A 128 -4.08 -4.19 4.12
N ILE A 129 -4.43 -4.63 2.91
CA ILE A 129 -5.22 -5.83 2.70
C ILE A 129 -4.34 -6.90 2.07
N ASN A 130 -4.24 -8.05 2.73
CA ASN A 130 -3.62 -9.25 2.19
C ASN A 130 -4.71 -10.29 1.91
N VAL A 131 -4.71 -10.87 0.71
CA VAL A 131 -5.70 -11.88 0.33
C VAL A 131 -5.00 -13.22 0.16
N LYS A 132 -5.38 -14.21 0.97
CA LYS A 132 -4.88 -15.57 0.94
C LYS A 132 -5.87 -16.45 0.16
N GLY A 133 -5.43 -17.02 -0.96
CA GLY A 133 -6.23 -17.95 -1.78
C GLY A 133 -5.32 -18.89 -2.58
N SER A 134 -5.85 -19.53 -3.63
CA SER A 134 -5.06 -20.49 -4.42
C SER A 134 -4.01 -19.83 -5.32
N LYS A 135 -4.17 -18.52 -5.57
CA LYS A 135 -3.33 -17.70 -6.44
C LYS A 135 -2.85 -16.45 -5.69
N PRO A 136 -1.72 -15.85 -6.08
CA PRO A 136 -1.26 -14.61 -5.48
C PRO A 136 -2.21 -13.46 -5.87
N TYR A 137 -2.74 -12.78 -4.86
CA TYR A 137 -3.56 -11.60 -5.01
C TYR A 137 -2.78 -10.36 -4.61
N ARG A 138 -3.08 -9.25 -5.29
CA ARG A 138 -2.58 -7.92 -4.95
C ARG A 138 -3.75 -7.02 -4.63
N ALA A 139 -3.77 -6.44 -3.44
CA ALA A 139 -4.71 -5.38 -3.08
C ALA A 139 -4.00 -4.02 -3.12
N GLN A 140 -4.66 -3.01 -3.67
CA GLN A 140 -4.19 -1.63 -3.67
C GLN A 140 -5.30 -0.72 -3.17
N MET A 141 -5.01 0.11 -2.17
CA MET A 141 -5.90 1.20 -1.77
C MET A 141 -5.92 2.23 -2.90
N THR A 142 -7.10 2.62 -3.36
CA THR A 142 -7.25 3.60 -4.44
C THR A 142 -7.83 4.92 -3.96
N GLU A 143 -8.68 4.86 -2.93
CA GLU A 143 -9.40 6.02 -2.42
C GLU A 143 -9.59 5.86 -0.91
N GLY A 144 -9.63 6.99 -0.22
CA GLY A 144 -9.96 7.08 1.20
C GLY A 144 -10.74 8.35 1.45
N SER A 145 -11.78 8.28 2.28
CA SER A 145 -12.57 9.45 2.69
C SER A 145 -13.17 9.21 4.06
N GLY A 146 -13.48 10.27 4.80
CA GLY A 146 -14.10 10.13 6.10
C GLY A 146 -14.13 11.43 6.89
N GLY A 147 -14.62 11.31 8.12
CA GLY A 147 -14.58 12.34 9.15
C GLY A 147 -14.39 11.70 10.53
N ASP A 148 -14.66 12.47 11.58
CA ASP A 148 -14.33 12.10 12.97
C ASP A 148 -14.87 10.74 13.41
N ALA A 149 -16.10 10.38 12.99
CA ALA A 149 -16.80 9.18 13.43
C ALA A 149 -16.83 8.03 12.41
N MET A 150 -16.48 8.30 11.15
CA MET A 150 -16.56 7.30 10.09
C MET A 150 -15.49 7.51 9.02
N GLN A 151 -14.79 6.44 8.66
CA GLN A 151 -13.85 6.41 7.55
C GLN A 151 -14.18 5.27 6.59
N GLY A 152 -13.88 5.48 5.31
CA GLY A 152 -14.09 4.51 4.24
C GLY A 152 -12.87 4.47 3.33
N TYR A 153 -12.42 3.26 3.03
CA TYR A 153 -11.25 2.98 2.19
C TYR A 153 -11.61 2.00 1.09
N ARG A 154 -11.34 2.40 -0.16
CA ARG A 154 -11.59 1.59 -1.34
C ARG A 154 -10.32 0.84 -1.72
N PHE A 155 -10.42 -0.48 -1.85
CA PHE A 155 -9.33 -1.34 -2.31
C PHE A 155 -9.71 -2.06 -3.60
N VAL A 156 -8.76 -2.14 -4.53
CA VAL A 156 -8.86 -2.97 -5.74
C VAL A 156 -7.95 -4.18 -5.58
N VAL A 157 -8.53 -5.37 -5.70
CA VAL A 157 -7.84 -6.65 -5.66
C VAL A 157 -7.73 -7.24 -7.05
N SER A 158 -6.53 -7.67 -7.44
CA SER A 158 -6.25 -8.33 -8.71
C SER A 158 -5.42 -9.59 -8.48
N PRO A 159 -5.69 -10.71 -9.18
CA PRO A 159 -6.82 -10.89 -10.11
C PRO A 159 -8.17 -10.88 -9.37
N ALA A 160 -9.28 -10.88 -10.11
CA ALA A 160 -10.60 -11.01 -9.51
C ALA A 160 -10.68 -12.25 -8.60
N ILE A 161 -11.26 -12.07 -7.42
CA ILE A 161 -11.56 -13.13 -6.45
C ILE A 161 -12.76 -13.90 -7.01
N GLN A 162 -12.57 -15.20 -7.24
CA GLN A 162 -13.55 -16.13 -7.83
C GLN A 162 -13.60 -17.46 -7.07
N GLU A 163 -13.07 -17.46 -5.86
CA GLU A 163 -12.92 -18.60 -4.99
C GLU A 163 -13.13 -18.13 -3.54
N GLU A 164 -13.22 -19.08 -2.63
CA GLU A 164 -13.15 -18.76 -1.20
C GLU A 164 -11.72 -18.29 -0.87
N VAL A 165 -11.62 -17.13 -0.22
CA VAL A 165 -10.33 -16.54 0.20
C VAL A 165 -10.42 -16.03 1.63
N THR A 166 -9.27 -15.88 2.27
CA THR A 166 -9.14 -15.15 3.53
C THR A 166 -8.62 -13.75 3.25
N ILE A 167 -9.42 -12.74 3.61
CA ILE A 167 -9.00 -11.34 3.62
C ILE A 167 -8.42 -11.04 5.00
N VAL A 168 -7.16 -10.67 5.04
CA VAL A 168 -6.47 -10.19 6.24
C VAL A 168 -6.35 -8.68 6.13
N VAL A 169 -6.85 -7.97 7.14
CA VAL A 169 -6.72 -6.51 7.25
C VAL A 169 -5.69 -6.21 8.34
N GLU A 170 -4.69 -5.43 7.98
CA GLU A 170 -3.70 -4.89 8.92
C GLU A 170 -3.89 -3.39 9.02
N GLU A 171 -4.13 -2.90 10.23
CA GLU A 171 -4.08 -1.48 10.54
C GLU A 171 -2.73 -1.13 11.14
N LYS A 172 -2.09 -0.07 10.66
CA LYS A 172 -0.87 0.51 11.24
C LYS A 172 -1.03 2.00 11.41
N GLU A 173 -0.36 2.55 12.41
CA GLU A 173 -0.11 3.99 12.46
C GLU A 173 1.03 4.30 11.49
N TRP A 174 0.92 5.33 10.66
CA TRP A 174 1.95 5.70 9.67
C TRP A 174 3.37 5.76 10.25
N SER A 175 3.49 6.18 11.51
CA SER A 175 4.75 6.33 12.24
C SER A 175 5.30 5.02 12.83
N LYS A 176 4.53 3.92 12.87
CA LYS A 176 4.87 2.68 13.58
C LYS A 176 4.94 1.48 12.65
N LYS A 177 5.95 0.63 12.87
CA LYS A 177 6.12 -0.62 12.11
C LYS A 177 5.16 -1.73 12.55
N THR A 178 4.76 -1.75 13.81
CA THR A 178 3.88 -2.78 14.38
C THR A 178 2.41 -2.44 14.07
N PRO A 179 1.61 -3.41 13.59
CA PRO A 179 0.16 -3.23 13.48
C PRO A 179 -0.47 -2.81 14.80
N LEU A 180 -1.44 -1.91 14.73
CA LEU A 180 -2.35 -1.58 15.84
C LEU A 180 -3.33 -2.73 16.05
N THR A 181 -3.93 -3.21 14.97
CA THR A 181 -4.78 -4.40 14.94
C THR A 181 -4.55 -5.20 13.66
N THR A 182 -4.84 -6.49 13.74
CA THR A 182 -4.88 -7.39 12.59
C THR A 182 -6.03 -8.36 12.79
N PHE A 183 -6.92 -8.44 11.80
CA PHE A 183 -8.07 -9.33 11.81
C PHE A 183 -8.29 -9.92 10.42
N GLU A 184 -9.01 -11.03 10.37
CA GLU A 184 -9.25 -11.73 9.11
C GLU A 184 -10.70 -12.18 8.96
N TRP A 185 -11.15 -12.21 7.70
CA TRP A 185 -12.46 -12.68 7.30
C TRP A 185 -12.33 -13.71 6.20
N ILE A 186 -13.10 -14.78 6.29
CA ILE A 186 -13.29 -15.73 5.19
C ILE A 186 -14.43 -15.21 4.33
N VAL A 187 -14.18 -15.05 3.03
CA VAL A 187 -15.15 -14.56 2.05
C VAL A 187 -15.31 -15.54 0.90
N LYS A 188 -16.55 -15.64 0.43
CA LYS A 188 -16.90 -16.33 -0.81
C LYS A 188 -17.33 -15.29 -1.83
N ALA A 189 -16.60 -15.25 -2.96
CA ALA A 189 -16.96 -14.48 -4.14
C ALA A 189 -17.70 -15.35 -5.16
#